data_AF-A0A7G8BZQ2-F1
#
_entry.id   AF-A0A7G8BZQ2-F1
#
_cell.length_a   1.000
_cell.length_b   1.000
_cell.length_c   1.000
_cell.angle_alpha   90.00
_cell.angle_beta   90.00
_cell.angle_gamma   90.00
#
_symmetry.space_group_name_H-M   'P 1'
#
loop_
_entity.id
_entity.type
_entity.pdbx_description
1 polymer ?
#
loop_
_entity_poly.entity_id
_entity_poly.type
_entity_poly.pdbx_seq_one_letter_code
_entity_poly.pdbx_strand_id
1 'polypeptide(L)' 'MRRLTNLISESFIWSVGITRPKPGKERVAALYITATLAASVLLAVAMFLLLLQRL' A
#
# COMPACT_ATOMS: atom_id res chain seq x y z
N MET A 1 10.11 -3.23 21.25
CA MET A 1 9.15 -2.72 20.23
C MET A 1 9.75 -2.61 18.83
N ARG A 2 10.94 -2.03 18.59
CA ARG A 2 11.51 -1.86 17.23
C ARG A 2 11.76 -3.15 16.42
N ARG A 3 12.11 -4.28 17.06
CA ARG A 3 12.45 -5.53 16.35
C ARG A 3 11.23 -6.21 15.69
N LEU A 4 10.08 -6.22 16.36
CA LEU A 4 8.86 -6.84 15.83
C LEU A 4 8.31 -6.04 14.64
N THR A 5 8.28 -4.72 14.77
CA THR A 5 7.85 -3.80 13.70
C THR A 5 8.76 -3.90 12.47
N ASN A 6 10.07 -4.06 12.67
CA ASN A 6 11.01 -4.28 11.57
C ASN A 6 10.75 -5.61 10.85
N LEU A 7 10.51 -6.69 11.60
CA LEU A 7 10.19 -8.00 11.03
C LEU A 7 8.90 -7.99 10.20
N ILE A 8 7.84 -7.36 10.71
CA ILE A 8 6.57 -7.22 9.99
C ILE A 8 6.74 -6.34 8.75
N SER A 9 7.52 -5.26 8.87
CA SER A 9 7.79 -4.39 7.72
C SER A 9 8.61 -5.11 6.66
N GLU A 10 9.59 -5.91 7.06
CA GLU A 10 10.48 -6.65 6.15
C GLU A 10 9.76 -7.81 5.46
N SER A 11 8.90 -8.54 6.20
CA SER A 11 8.03 -9.57 5.62
C SER A 11 6.97 -8.97 4.69
N PHE A 12 6.40 -7.82 5.05
CA PHE A 12 5.50 -7.08 4.17
C PHE A 12 6.23 -6.64 2.90
N ILE A 13 7.36 -5.94 3.03
CA ILE A 13 8.20 -5.49 1.91
C ILE A 13 8.53 -6.65 0.95
N TRP A 14 8.93 -7.81 1.48
CA TRP A 14 9.17 -9.02 0.68
C TRP A 14 7.89 -9.57 0.03
N SER A 15 6.78 -9.64 0.78
CA SER A 15 5.50 -10.17 0.29
C SER A 15 4.91 -9.34 -0.84
N VAL A 16 5.08 -8.03 -0.83
CA VAL A 16 4.64 -7.13 -1.91
C VAL A 16 5.73 -6.85 -2.94
N GLY A 17 6.90 -7.49 -2.83
CA GLY A 17 8.00 -7.38 -3.80
C GLY A 17 8.62 -5.98 -3.89
N ILE A 18 8.49 -5.17 -2.85
CA ILE A 18 8.98 -3.79 -2.85
C ILE A 18 10.42 -3.76 -2.35
N THR A 19 11.25 -2.84 -2.86
CA THR A 19 12.56 -2.59 -2.27
C THR A 19 12.42 -1.66 -1.06
N ARG A 20 13.15 -1.95 0.02
CA ARG A 20 13.14 -1.09 1.22
C ARG A 20 13.50 0.36 0.86
N PRO A 21 12.76 1.37 1.36
CA PRO A 21 13.07 2.77 1.09
C PRO A 21 14.46 3.14 1.60
N LYS A 22 15.18 3.98 0.85
CA LYS A 22 16.46 4.53 1.31
C LYS A 22 16.23 5.37 2.58
N PRO A 23 17.15 5.32 3.56
CA PRO A 23 17.07 6.16 4.76
C PRO A 23 16.96 7.64 4.35
N GLY A 24 16.02 8.35 4.98
CA GLY A 24 15.67 9.74 4.62
C GLY A 24 14.55 9.89 3.58
N LYS A 25 14.16 8.83 2.86
CA LYS A 25 13.00 8.84 1.94
C LYS A 25 11.76 8.13 2.47
N GLU A 26 11.76 7.75 3.75
CA GLU A 26 10.69 6.96 4.38
C GLU A 26 9.32 7.64 4.31
N ARG A 27 9.27 8.96 4.57
CA ARG A 27 8.01 9.73 4.50
C ARG A 27 7.42 9.77 3.09
N VAL A 28 8.29 9.94 2.09
CA VAL A 28 7.86 9.97 0.68
C VAL A 28 7.37 8.59 0.27
N ALA A 29 8.09 7.53 0.63
CA ALA A 29 7.65 6.16 0.37
C ALA A 29 6.30 5.86 1.04
N ALA A 30 6.12 6.25 2.30
CA ALA A 30 4.85 6.09 3.00
C ALA A 30 3.70 6.82 2.31
N LEU A 31 3.92 8.06 1.86
CA LEU A 31 2.91 8.82 1.10
C LEU A 31 2.53 8.13 -0.21
N TYR A 32 3.52 7.67 -0.99
CA TYR A 32 3.26 6.95 -2.23
C TYR A 32 2.48 5.66 -2.00
N ILE A 33 2.89 4.84 -1.02
CA ILE A 33 2.21 3.59 -0.70
C ILE A 33 0.77 3.86 -0.27
N THR A 34 0.57 4.84 0.62
CA THR A 34 -0.77 5.18 1.15
C THR A 34 -1.68 5.71 0.04
N ALA A 35 -1.18 6.62 -0.81
CA ALA A 35 -1.92 7.16 -1.94
C ALA A 35 -2.30 6.06 -2.95
N THR A 36 -1.36 5.16 -3.27
CA THR A 36 -1.59 4.04 -4.19
C THR A 36 -2.65 3.10 -3.62
N LEU A 37 -2.55 2.73 -2.34
CA LEU A 37 -3.53 1.89 -1.67
C LEU A 37 -4.93 2.53 -1.69
N ALA A 38 -5.03 3.81 -1.33
CA ALA A 38 -6.29 4.53 -1.35
C ALA A 38 -6.90 4.59 -2.76
N ALA A 39 -6.08 4.88 -3.78
CA ALA A 39 -6.53 4.90 -5.17
C ALA A 39 -7.02 3.52 -5.64
N SER A 40 -6.29 2.44 -5.31
CA SER A 40 -6.71 1.07 -5.65
C SER A 40 -8.04 0.69 -5.01
N VAL A 41 -8.25 1.04 -3.73
CA VAL A 41 -9.51 0.79 -3.02
C VAL A 41 -10.65 1.59 -3.67
N LEU A 42 -10.44 2.88 -3.93
CA LEU A 42 -11.46 3.72 -4.60
C LEU A 42 -11.83 3.19 -5.98
N LEU A 43 -10.84 2.71 -6.75
CA LEU A 43 -11.07 2.16 -8.08
C LEU A 43 -11.89 0.86 -8.01
N ALA A 44 -11.59 -0.02 -7.06
CA ALA A 44 -12.37 -1.23 -6.83
C ALA A 44 -13.83 -0.91 -6.46
N VAL A 45 -14.05 0.06 -5.56
CA VAL A 45 -15.40 0.52 -5.18
C VAL A 45 -16.13 1.15 -6.38
N ALA A 46 -15.46 2.01 -7.14
CA ALA A 46 -16.03 2.63 -8.33
C ALA A 46 -16.43 1.58 -9.38
N MET A 47 -15.58 0.59 -9.64
CA MET A 47 -15.88 -0.52 -10.55
C MET A 47 -17.08 -1.33 -10.07
N PHE A 48 -17.16 -1.62 -8.77
CA PHE A 48 -18.31 -2.32 -8.19
C PHE A 48 -19.62 -1.54 -8.39
N LEU A 49 -19.62 -0.23 -8.11
CA LEU A 49 -20.79 0.63 -8.30
C LEU A 49 -21.19 0.75 -9.78
N LEU A 50 -20.22 0.88 -10.69
CA LEU A 50 -20.47 0.91 -12.13
C LEU A 50 -21.09 -0.40 -12.64
N LEU A 51 -20.60 -1.54 -12.16
CA LEU A 51 -21.18 -2.84 -12.49
C LEU A 51 -22.61 -2.98 -11.94
N LEU A 52 -22.84 -2.53 -10.69
CA LEU A 52 -24.16 -2.57 -10.07
C LEU A 52 -25.19 -1.70 -10.80
N GLN A 53 -24.78 -0.53 -11.30
CA GLN A 53 -25.67 0.33 -12.10
C GLN A 53 -26.03 -0.26 -13.47
N ARG A 54 -25.23 -1.21 -13.97
CA ARG A 54 -25.41 -1.83 -15.29
C ARG A 54 -26.16 -3.16 -15.22
N LEU A 55 -26.41 -3.68 -14.02
CA LEU A 55 -27.24 -4.84 -13.70
C LEU A 55 -28.69 -4.40 -13.46
#